data_AF-A0A7V9P3B1-F1
#
_entry.id   AF-A0A7V9P3B1-F1
#
_cell.length_a   1.000
_cell.length_b   1.000
_cell.length_c   1.000
_cell.angle_alpha   90.00
_cell.angle_beta   90.00
_cell.angle_gamma   90.00
#
_symmetry.space_group_name_H-M   'P 1'
#
loop_
_entity.id
_entity.type
_entity.pdbx_description
1 polymer ?
#
loop_
_entity_poly.entity_id
_entity_poly.type
_entity_poly.pdbx_seq_one_letter_code
_entity_poly.pdbx_strand_id
1 'polypeptide(L)'
;MPDTNYVSGDEYVVEFLGYRFGFNTLDFEQRVSAAAVKLGLVEAGDVHQEEADDLVELASEGRILEPRSLLGDYLVRHWERVALVNGESLVYWLRKLVFRSAWLDHRVKEDLLEVNFDERTGDFGYRDPNGGRALLELAPVPSWHRLQFRR
;
A
#
# COMPACT_ATOMS: atom_id res chain seq x y z
N MET A 1 4.60 -9.83 -26.11
CA MET A 1 4.29 -10.31 -24.75
C MET A 1 3.73 -9.11 -24.02
N PRO A 2 2.53 -9.17 -23.41
CA PRO A 2 2.11 -8.11 -22.52
C PRO A 2 3.20 -7.90 -21.47
N ASP A 3 3.54 -6.65 -21.18
CA ASP A 3 4.49 -6.34 -20.12
C ASP A 3 3.93 -6.90 -18.82
N THR A 4 4.62 -7.89 -18.27
CA THR A 4 4.17 -8.62 -17.08
C THR A 4 4.24 -7.75 -15.82
N ASN A 5 4.93 -6.60 -15.91
CA ASN A 5 5.20 -5.69 -14.82
C ASN A 5 4.43 -4.37 -14.98
N TYR A 6 3.85 -3.90 -13.88
CA TYR A 6 3.31 -2.56 -13.79
C TYR A 6 4.45 -1.53 -13.89
N VAL A 7 4.23 -0.48 -14.67
CA VAL A 7 5.14 0.67 -14.78
C VAL A 7 4.35 1.97 -14.84
N SER A 8 4.56 2.86 -13.87
CA SER A 8 4.16 4.27 -13.94
C SER A 8 5.34 5.25 -13.97
N GLY A 9 6.55 4.76 -13.70
CA GLY A 9 7.83 5.48 -13.71
C GLY A 9 8.99 4.54 -13.31
N ASP A 10 10.16 5.10 -13.03
CA ASP A 10 11.38 4.35 -12.67
C ASP A 10 12.08 4.85 -11.39
N GLU A 11 11.50 5.84 -10.72
CA GLU A 11 12.03 6.48 -9.52
C GLU A 11 11.98 5.56 -8.30
N TYR A 12 10.94 4.75 -8.18
CA TYR A 12 10.82 3.72 -7.14
C TYR A 12 10.59 2.34 -7.77
N VAL A 13 11.25 1.33 -7.22
CA VAL A 13 11.10 -0.06 -7.67
C VAL A 13 10.72 -0.96 -6.50
N VAL A 14 9.63 -1.71 -6.67
CA VAL A 14 9.23 -2.76 -5.72
C VAL A 14 9.36 -4.12 -6.39
N GLU A 15 10.14 -4.99 -5.76
CA GLU A 15 10.27 -6.39 -6.17
C GLU A 15 9.48 -7.30 -5.22
N PHE A 16 8.59 -8.11 -5.78
CA PHE A 16 7.74 -8.99 -5.00
C PHE A 16 7.38 -10.25 -5.80
N LEU A 17 7.60 -11.44 -5.23
CA LEU A 17 7.30 -12.74 -5.86
C LEU A 17 7.80 -12.88 -7.31
N GLY A 18 8.98 -12.31 -7.63
CA GLY A 18 9.58 -12.37 -8.96
C GLY A 18 9.09 -11.31 -9.95
N TYR A 19 8.17 -10.43 -9.54
CA TYR A 19 7.79 -9.23 -10.29
C TYR A 19 8.67 -8.04 -9.89
N ARG A 20 8.85 -7.10 -10.82
CA ARG A 20 9.60 -5.86 -10.61
C ARG A 20 8.77 -4.70 -11.14
N PHE A 21 8.10 -3.98 -10.26
CA PHE A 21 7.20 -2.88 -10.62
C PHE A 21 7.90 -1.54 -10.46
N GLY A 22 7.75 -0.67 -11.45
CA GLY A 22 8.31 0.68 -11.47
C GLY A 22 7.24 1.72 -11.20
N PHE A 23 7.57 2.71 -10.37
CA PHE A 23 6.65 3.77 -9.96
C PHE A 23 7.30 5.13 -10.11
N ASN A 24 6.53 6.10 -10.61
CA ASN A 24 6.88 7.50 -10.43
C ASN A 24 6.58 7.94 -8.98
N THR A 25 7.13 9.09 -8.58
CA THR A 25 7.01 9.62 -7.21
C THR A 25 5.55 9.73 -6.75
N LEU A 26 4.69 10.33 -7.58
CA LEU A 26 3.30 10.58 -7.20
C LEU A 26 2.52 9.29 -7.00
N ASP A 27 2.67 8.33 -7.92
CA ASP A 27 1.97 7.05 -7.84
C ASP A 27 2.47 6.21 -6.65
N PHE A 28 3.79 6.20 -6.38
CA PHE A 28 4.34 5.50 -5.22
C PHE A 28 3.82 6.10 -3.90
N GLU A 29 3.86 7.42 -3.78
CA GLU A 29 3.39 8.16 -2.59
C GLU A 29 1.91 7.87 -2.30
N GLN A 30 1.05 7.97 -3.31
CA GLN A 30 -0.38 7.71 -3.17
C GLN A 30 -0.65 6.27 -2.71
N ARG A 31 0.08 5.29 -3.28
CA ARG A 31 -0.07 3.87 -2.92
C ARG A 31 0.42 3.58 -1.52
N VAL A 32 1.54 4.16 -1.12
CA VAL A 32 2.10 4.00 0.24
C VAL A 32 1.16 4.63 1.27
N SER A 33 0.63 5.82 1.00
CA SER A 33 -0.35 6.49 1.87
C SER A 33 -1.63 5.66 2.02
N ALA A 34 -2.17 5.15 0.91
CA ALA A 34 -3.33 4.26 0.92
C ALA A 34 -3.05 2.96 1.69
N ALA A 35 -1.84 2.41 1.59
CA ALA A 35 -1.43 1.24 2.36
C ALA A 35 -1.38 1.53 3.87
N ALA A 36 -0.84 2.68 4.28
CA ALA A 36 -0.77 3.09 5.68
C ALA A 36 -2.17 3.25 6.29
N VAL A 37 -3.10 3.88 5.55
CA VAL A 37 -4.53 3.96 5.94
C VAL A 37 -5.13 2.56 6.06
N LYS A 38 -4.90 1.68 5.08
CA LYS A 38 -5.45 0.32 5.07
C LYS A 38 -4.94 -0.55 6.22
N LEU A 39 -3.71 -0.31 6.69
CA LEU A 39 -3.17 -0.94 7.88
C LEU A 39 -3.72 -0.33 9.19
N GLY A 40 -4.40 0.80 9.12
CA GLY A 40 -4.82 1.57 10.29
C GLY A 40 -3.66 2.21 11.05
N LEU A 41 -2.52 2.44 10.37
CA LEU A 41 -1.38 3.15 10.95
C LEU A 41 -1.68 4.65 11.09
N VAL A 42 -2.43 5.20 10.14
CA VAL A 42 -2.90 6.60 10.10
C VAL A 42 -4.41 6.61 9.84
N GLU A 43 -5.06 7.74 10.07
CA GLU A 43 -6.50 7.92 9.76
C GLU A 43 -6.71 8.15 8.26
N ALA A 44 -7.89 7.77 7.75
CA ALA A 44 -8.25 7.98 6.35
C ALA A 44 -8.42 9.46 6.02
N GLY A 45 -7.90 9.89 4.88
CA GLY A 45 -8.10 11.25 4.35
C GLY A 45 -7.19 12.33 4.97
N ASP A 46 -6.26 11.95 5.84
CA ASP A 46 -5.46 12.91 6.60
C ASP A 46 -3.96 12.59 6.58
N VAL A 47 -3.41 12.21 5.42
CA VAL A 47 -1.95 12.08 5.25
C VAL A 47 -1.42 13.36 4.61
N HIS A 48 -0.69 14.16 5.38
CA HIS A 48 -0.03 15.36 4.87
C HIS A 48 1.24 15.03 4.09
N GLN A 49 1.73 15.96 3.26
CA GLN A 49 2.89 15.72 2.41
C GLN A 49 4.11 15.21 3.18
N GLU A 50 4.47 15.85 4.29
CA GLU A 50 5.62 15.44 5.11
C GLU A 50 5.45 14.03 5.71
N GLU A 51 4.21 13.64 6.04
CA GLU A 51 3.90 12.30 6.53
C GLU A 51 3.98 11.27 5.39
N ALA A 52 3.53 11.65 4.19
CA ALA A 52 3.65 10.83 2.99
C ALA A 52 5.13 10.61 2.62
N ASP A 53 5.96 11.66 2.69
CA ASP A 53 7.40 11.59 2.44
C ASP A 53 8.09 10.62 3.41
N ASP A 54 7.76 10.69 4.70
CA ASP A 54 8.28 9.76 5.73
C ASP A 54 7.84 8.32 5.48
N LEU A 55 6.58 8.11 5.09
CA LEU A 55 6.07 6.78 4.74
C LEU A 55 6.72 6.23 3.46
N VAL A 56 6.96 7.09 2.46
CA VAL A 56 7.66 6.73 1.22
C VAL A 56 9.09 6.30 1.53
N GLU A 57 9.83 7.06 2.34
CA GLU A 57 11.18 6.68 2.78
C GLU A 57 11.15 5.35 3.55
N LEU A 58 10.19 5.18 4.48
CA LEU A 58 10.04 3.92 5.19
C LEU A 58 9.74 2.75 4.25
N ALA A 59 8.90 2.95 3.24
CA ALA A 59 8.54 1.92 2.28
C ALA A 59 9.71 1.61 1.32
N SER A 60 10.47 2.60 0.86
CA SER A 60 11.60 2.39 -0.07
C SER A 60 12.85 1.86 0.65
N GLU A 61 13.26 2.51 1.74
CA GLU A 61 14.52 2.24 2.45
C GLU A 61 14.37 1.25 3.61
N GLY A 62 13.13 1.03 4.08
CA GLY A 62 12.85 0.18 5.24
C GLY A 62 13.13 0.83 6.59
N ARG A 63 13.51 2.12 6.60
CA ARG A 63 13.75 2.96 7.78
C ARG A 63 13.58 4.42 7.41
N ILE A 64 13.37 5.27 8.41
CA ILE A 64 13.41 6.73 8.29
C ILE A 64 14.69 7.20 8.96
N LEU A 65 15.54 7.95 8.23
CA LEU A 65 16.76 8.52 8.77
C LEU A 65 16.50 9.84 9.49
N GLU A 66 15.78 10.75 8.83
CA GLU A 66 15.47 12.09 9.33
C GLU A 66 13.96 12.33 9.19
N PRO A 67 13.19 12.18 10.29
CA PRO A 67 11.77 12.43 10.27
C PRO A 67 11.43 13.86 9.82
N ARG A 68 10.49 13.98 8.88
CA ARG A 68 9.96 15.26 8.39
C ARG A 68 8.66 15.66 9.08
N SER A 69 7.98 14.69 9.70
CA SER A 69 6.67 14.87 10.32
C SER A 69 6.58 14.28 11.73
N LEU A 70 5.51 14.61 12.46
CA LEU A 70 5.17 13.98 13.74
C LEU A 70 4.95 12.46 13.61
N LEU A 71 4.45 12.00 12.46
CA LEU A 71 4.33 10.58 12.15
C LEU A 71 5.71 9.92 12.05
N GLY A 72 6.64 10.51 11.31
CA GLY A 72 8.01 10.01 11.22
C GLY A 72 8.68 9.96 12.58
N ASP A 73 8.53 11.02 13.38
CA ASP A 73 9.02 11.09 14.75
C ASP A 73 8.44 9.96 15.61
N TYR A 74 7.13 9.73 15.52
CA TYR A 74 6.45 8.64 16.19
C TYR A 74 7.01 7.27 15.78
N LEU A 75 7.16 7.02 14.48
CA LEU A 75 7.63 5.75 13.93
C LEU A 75 9.06 5.43 14.38
N VAL A 76 9.95 6.42 14.32
CA VAL A 76 11.35 6.26 14.76
C VAL A 76 11.41 6.03 16.27
N ARG A 77 10.69 6.82 17.07
CA ARG A 77 10.71 6.70 18.54
C ARG A 77 10.12 5.39 19.06
N HIS A 78 9.13 4.82 18.36
CA HIS A 78 8.40 3.62 18.81
C HIS A 78 8.72 2.39 17.96
N TRP A 79 9.84 2.40 17.22
CA TRP A 79 10.15 1.40 16.21
C TRP A 79 10.09 -0.04 16.73
N GLU A 80 10.63 -0.32 17.93
CA GLU A 80 10.61 -1.68 18.51
C GLU A 80 9.19 -2.27 18.64
N ARG A 81 8.19 -1.41 18.88
CA ARG A 81 6.79 -1.81 19.05
C ARG A 81 6.02 -1.78 17.73
N VAL A 82 6.34 -0.84 16.84
CA VAL A 82 5.60 -0.59 15.60
C VAL A 82 6.12 -1.44 14.43
N ALA A 83 7.39 -1.81 14.41
CA ALA A 83 7.99 -2.56 13.30
C ALA A 83 7.36 -3.95 13.11
N LEU A 84 6.94 -4.59 14.20
CA LEU A 84 6.41 -5.95 14.22
C LEU A 84 5.16 -6.06 15.10
N VAL A 85 4.01 -6.38 14.50
CA VAL A 85 2.74 -6.59 15.22
C VAL A 85 2.24 -7.99 14.94
N ASN A 86 2.06 -8.81 15.98
CA ASN A 86 1.61 -10.20 15.87
C ASN A 86 2.45 -11.06 14.88
N GLY A 87 3.75 -10.78 14.75
CA GLY A 87 4.64 -11.47 13.81
C GLY A 87 4.64 -10.87 12.39
N GLU A 88 3.86 -9.83 12.15
CA GLU A 88 3.75 -9.16 10.85
C GLU A 88 4.62 -7.90 10.80
N SER A 89 5.43 -7.76 9.75
CA SER A 89 6.33 -6.62 9.55
C SER A 89 5.63 -5.44 8.87
N LEU A 90 5.73 -4.25 9.45
CA LEU A 90 5.11 -3.03 8.89
C LEU A 90 5.61 -2.73 7.46
N VAL A 91 6.93 -2.70 7.28
CA VAL A 91 7.57 -2.41 5.98
C VAL A 91 7.16 -3.42 4.92
N TYR A 92 7.15 -4.70 5.27
CA TYR A 92 6.70 -5.76 4.37
C TYR A 92 5.25 -5.54 3.93
N TRP A 93 4.36 -5.20 4.85
CA TRP A 93 2.95 -4.98 4.52
C TRP A 93 2.69 -3.70 3.73
N LEU A 94 3.42 -2.60 4.00
CA LEU A 94 3.40 -1.41 3.16
C LEU A 94 3.76 -1.77 1.71
N ARG A 95 4.91 -2.43 1.49
CA ARG A 95 5.37 -2.86 0.15
C ARG A 95 4.41 -3.83 -0.51
N LYS A 96 3.88 -4.80 0.24
CA LYS A 96 2.94 -5.81 -0.26
C LYS A 96 1.62 -5.18 -0.70
N LEU A 97 1.13 -4.17 0.02
CA LEU A 97 -0.11 -3.47 -0.35
C LEU A 97 0.09 -2.54 -1.56
N VAL A 98 1.23 -1.87 -1.66
CA VAL A 98 1.63 -1.10 -2.87
C VAL A 98 1.72 -2.02 -4.09
N PHE A 99 2.42 -3.14 -3.96
CA PHE A 99 2.51 -4.15 -5.03
C PHE A 99 1.14 -4.67 -5.43
N ARG A 100 0.32 -5.06 -4.44
CA ARG A 100 -1.02 -5.59 -4.66
C ARG A 100 -1.93 -4.59 -5.38
N SER A 101 -1.92 -3.32 -5.01
CA SER A 101 -2.75 -2.32 -5.68
C SER A 101 -2.33 -2.13 -7.14
N ALA A 102 -1.02 -2.04 -7.40
CA ALA A 102 -0.49 -1.89 -8.76
C ALA A 102 -0.77 -3.12 -9.63
N TRP A 103 -0.67 -4.31 -9.04
CA TRP A 103 -1.00 -5.55 -9.72
C TRP A 103 -2.47 -5.59 -10.12
N LEU A 104 -3.37 -5.15 -9.23
CA LEU A 104 -4.81 -5.08 -9.53
C LEU A 104 -5.09 -4.10 -10.66
N ASP A 105 -4.51 -2.91 -10.62
CA ASP A 105 -4.66 -1.91 -11.67
C ASP A 105 -4.15 -2.43 -13.01
N HIS A 106 -3.02 -3.14 -13.01
CA HIS A 106 -2.48 -3.77 -14.23
C HIS A 106 -3.44 -4.81 -14.80
N ARG A 107 -4.03 -5.65 -13.95
CA ARG A 107 -5.02 -6.66 -14.39
C ARG A 107 -6.31 -6.06 -14.91
N VAL A 108 -6.74 -4.92 -14.35
CA VAL A 108 -7.86 -4.17 -14.90
C VAL A 108 -7.52 -3.60 -16.27
N LYS A 109 -6.31 -3.05 -16.46
CA LYS A 109 -5.86 -2.53 -17.76
C LYS A 109 -5.73 -3.61 -18.85
N GLU A 110 -5.47 -4.86 -18.47
CA GLU A 110 -5.39 -5.99 -19.40
C GLU A 110 -6.74 -6.68 -19.65
N ASP A 111 -7.86 -6.10 -19.20
CA ASP A 111 -9.19 -6.71 -19.26
C ASP A 111 -9.24 -8.10 -18.60
N LEU A 112 -8.38 -8.35 -17.60
CA LEU A 112 -8.35 -9.60 -16.82
C LEU A 112 -9.15 -9.49 -15.52
N LEU A 113 -9.47 -8.28 -15.07
CA LEU A 113 -10.34 -7.98 -13.93
C LEU A 113 -11.24 -6.79 -14.26
N GLU A 114 -12.45 -6.80 -13.72
CA GLU A 114 -13.33 -5.63 -13.71
C GLU A 114 -13.49 -5.08 -12.29
N VAL A 115 -13.55 -3.76 -12.19
CA VAL A 115 -13.93 -3.07 -10.94
C VAL A 115 -15.43 -3.24 -10.73
N ASN A 116 -15.80 -3.70 -9.54
CA ASN A 116 -17.19 -3.81 -9.11
C ASN A 116 -17.42 -2.95 -7.87
N PHE A 117 -18.51 -2.17 -7.86
CA PHE A 117 -18.91 -1.37 -6.71
C PHE A 117 -20.03 -2.07 -5.96
N ASP A 118 -19.84 -2.34 -4.66
CA ASP A 118 -20.89 -2.84 -3.77
C ASP A 118 -21.65 -1.64 -3.19
N GLU A 119 -22.83 -1.33 -3.74
CA GLU A 119 -23.69 -0.23 -3.28
C GLU A 119 -24.12 -0.35 -1.81
N ARG A 120 -24.12 -1.57 -1.25
CA ARG A 120 -24.56 -1.81 0.13
C ARG A 120 -23.48 -1.43 1.14
N THR A 121 -22.20 -1.62 0.80
CA THR A 121 -21.09 -1.25 1.68
C THR A 121 -20.39 0.03 1.27
N GLY A 122 -20.57 0.47 0.02
CA GLY A 122 -19.84 1.59 -0.57
C GLY A 122 -18.40 1.22 -0.98
N ASP A 123 -18.07 -0.07 -1.05
CA ASP A 123 -16.71 -0.54 -1.33
C ASP A 123 -16.51 -0.92 -2.80
N PHE A 124 -15.26 -0.81 -3.23
CA PHE A 124 -14.80 -1.35 -4.51
C PHE A 124 -14.22 -2.76 -4.33
N GLY A 125 -14.57 -3.66 -5.23
CA GLY A 125 -14.04 -5.00 -5.37
C GLY A 125 -13.62 -5.31 -6.81
N TYR A 126 -13.14 -6.53 -7.03
CA TYR A 126 -12.71 -7.01 -8.34
C TYR A 126 -13.43 -8.31 -8.70
N ARG A 127 -13.84 -8.46 -9.97
CA ARG A 127 -14.53 -9.66 -10.48
C ARG A 127 -13.95 -10.12 -11.81
N ASP A 128 -14.26 -11.36 -12.17
CA ASP A 128 -14.03 -11.86 -13.53
C ASP A 128 -14.87 -11.05 -14.52
N PRO A 129 -14.27 -10.56 -15.62
CA PRO A 129 -15.01 -9.89 -16.69
C PRO A 129 -16.11 -10.77 -17.31
N ASN A 130 -15.97 -12.10 -17.28
CA ASN A 130 -16.92 -13.05 -17.88
C ASN A 130 -18.10 -13.42 -16.96
N GLY A 131 -18.38 -12.61 -15.94
CA GLY A 131 -19.52 -12.82 -15.04
C GLY A 131 -19.33 -13.89 -13.96
N GLY A 132 -18.07 -14.23 -13.65
CA GLY A 132 -17.71 -15.11 -12.55
C GLY A 132 -17.91 -14.47 -11.16
N ARG A 133 -17.74 -15.29 -10.09
CA ARG A 133 -17.78 -14.83 -8.69
C ARG A 133 -16.72 -13.73 -8.46
N ALA A 134 -17.00 -12.78 -7.56
CA ALA A 134 -16.00 -11.79 -7.12
C ALA A 134 -14.67 -12.51 -6.79
N LEU A 135 -13.64 -12.23 -7.56
CA LEU A 135 -12.53 -13.16 -7.76
C LEU A 135 -11.33 -12.86 -6.86
N LEU A 136 -11.53 -12.11 -5.79
CA LEU A 136 -10.45 -11.82 -4.87
C LEU A 136 -10.96 -11.57 -3.46
N GLU A 137 -11.06 -12.63 -2.65
CA GLU A 137 -10.83 -12.44 -1.22
C GLU A 137 -9.35 -12.09 -1.07
N LEU A 138 -9.07 -10.80 -0.94
CA LEU A 138 -7.75 -10.34 -0.55
C LEU A 138 -7.41 -10.98 0.80
N ALA A 139 -6.29 -11.70 0.86
CA ALA A 139 -5.79 -12.24 2.12
C ALA A 139 -5.87 -11.15 3.21
N PRO A 140 -6.34 -11.51 4.42
CA PRO A 140 -6.65 -10.56 5.47
C PRO A 140 -5.44 -9.65 5.71
N VAL A 141 -5.73 -8.36 5.83
CA VAL A 141 -4.71 -7.35 6.10
C VAL A 141 -4.58 -7.23 7.61
N PRO A 142 -3.37 -7.37 8.19
CA PRO A 142 -3.15 -7.13 9.61
C PRO A 142 -3.42 -5.66 9.96
N SER A 143 -3.63 -5.40 11.25
CA SER A 143 -4.00 -4.07 11.72
C SER A 143 -2.99 -3.51 12.72
N TRP A 144 -2.56 -2.29 12.43
CA TRP A 144 -1.82 -1.39 13.30
C TRP A 144 -2.72 -0.44 14.08
N HIS A 145 -4.05 -0.59 14.01
CA HIS A 145 -4.99 0.38 14.60
C HIS A 145 -4.79 0.62 16.11
N ARG A 146 -4.33 -0.39 16.87
CA ARG A 146 -3.97 -0.22 18.30
C ARG A 146 -2.73 0.64 18.53
N LEU A 147 -1.93 0.84 17.50
CA LEU A 147 -0.71 1.66 17.44
C LEU A 147 -0.88 2.83 16.45
N GLN A 148 -2.13 3.18 16.11
CA GLN A 148 -2.39 4.24 15.16
C GLN A 148 -1.74 5.54 15.65
N PHE A 149 -1.03 6.21 14.77
CA PHE A 149 -0.57 7.57 15.01
C PHE A 149 -1.78 8.51 15.06
N ARG A 150 -1.85 9.34 16.10
CA ARG A 150 -2.87 10.37 16.28
C ARG A 150 -2.16 11.67 16.60
N ARG A 151 -2.54 12.74 15.89
CA ARG A 151 -2.01 14.08 16.09
C ARG A 151 -2.47 14.68 17.41
#